data_AF-A0A975GET0-F1
#
_entry.id   AF-A0A975GET0-F1
#
_cell.length_a   1.000
_cell.length_b   1.000
_cell.length_c   1.000
_cell.angle_alpha   90.00
_cell.angle_beta   90.00
_cell.angle_gamma   90.00
#
_symmetry.space_group_name_H-M   'P 1'
#
loop_
_entity.id
_entity.type
_entity.pdbx_description
1 polymer ?
#
loop_
_entity_poly.entity_id
_entity_poly.type
_entity_poly.pdbx_seq_one_letter_code
_entity_poly.pdbx_strand_id
1 'polypeptide(L)' 'MLLDEFNSWQETLYLLSNPANAEHLHKSIQQAGEGKTFEKELIEL' A
#
# COMPACT_ATOMS: atom_id res chain seq x y z
N MET A 1 -4.53 2.02 20.63
CA MET A 1 -5.90 2.19 20.07
C MET A 1 -6.08 3.57 19.45
N LEU A 2 -6.22 4.67 20.22
CA LEU A 2 -6.43 6.01 19.62
C LEU A 2 -5.24 6.50 18.78
N LEU A 3 -4.01 6.30 19.26
CA LEU A 3 -2.81 6.69 18.52
C LEU A 3 -2.63 5.86 17.25
N ASP A 4 -2.94 4.56 17.31
CA ASP A 4 -2.82 3.66 16.15
C ASP A 4 -3.82 4.04 15.06
N GLU A 5 -5.07 4.32 15.43
CA GLU A 5 -6.11 4.77 14.50
C GLU A 5 -5.75 6.11 13.86
N PHE A 6 -5.25 7.07 14.66
CA PHE A 6 -4.72 8.32 14.15
C PHE A 6 -3.59 8.09 13.13
N ASN A 7 -2.63 7.23 13.47
CA ASN A 7 -1.50 6.91 12.58
C ASN A 7 -1.97 6.26 11.28
N SER A 8 -2.92 5.30 11.34
CA SER A 8 -3.48 4.66 10.16
C SER A 8 -4.18 5.65 9.22
N TRP A 9 -4.91 6.63 9.77
CA TRP A 9 -5.52 7.69 8.95
C TRP A 9 -4.48 8.62 8.34
N GLN A 10 -3.47 9.04 9.11
CA GLN A 10 -2.38 9.88 8.58
C GLN A 10 -1.62 9.18 7.46
N GLU A 11 -1.30 7.89 7.63
CA GLU A 11 -0.62 7.09 6.61
C GLU A 11 -1.45 6.93 5.34
N THR A 12 -2.76 6.68 5.49
CA THR A 12 -3.67 6.61 4.34
C THR A 12 -3.70 7.93 3.57
N LEU A 13 -3.82 9.07 4.27
CA LEU A 13 -3.78 10.39 3.64
C LEU A 13 -2.46 10.64 2.93
N TYR A 14 -1.34 10.29 3.57
CA TYR A 14 -0.01 10.43 3.00
C TYR A 14 0.16 9.62 1.71
N LEU A 15 -0.18 8.32 1.75
CA LEU A 15 -0.07 7.41 0.61
C LEU A 15 -0.92 7.85 -0.59
N LEU A 16 -2.11 8.39 -0.33
CA LEU A 16 -3.04 8.82 -1.38
C LEU A 16 -2.85 10.28 -1.83
N SER A 17 -1.96 11.05 -1.20
CA SER A 17 -1.73 12.47 -1.52
C SER A 17 -1.08 12.71 -2.88
N ASN A 18 -0.32 11.74 -3.40
CA ASN A 18 0.29 11.78 -4.72
C ASN A 18 -0.55 10.96 -5.72
N PRO A 19 -1.12 11.57 -6.78
CA PRO A 19 -1.94 10.87 -7.75
C PRO A 19 -1.27 9.65 -8.39
N ALA A 20 0.04 9.74 -8.69
CA ALA A 20 0.78 8.63 -9.28
C ALA A 20 0.93 7.46 -8.30
N ASN A 21 1.15 7.74 -7.02
CA ASN A 21 1.21 6.70 -5.98
C ASN A 21 -0.17 6.09 -5.72
N ALA A 22 -1.23 6.92 -5.71
CA ALA A 22 -2.60 6.46 -5.54
C ALA A 22 -3.02 5.49 -6.66
N GLU A 23 -2.73 5.84 -7.92
CA GLU A 23 -3.00 4.96 -9.07
C GLU A 23 -2.21 3.65 -8.97
N HIS A 24 -0.92 3.74 -8.62
CA HIS A 24 -0.06 2.57 -8.46
C HIS A 24 -0.55 1.62 -7.35
N LEU A 25 -0.93 2.16 -6.19
CA LEU A 25 -1.48 1.39 -5.08
C LEU A 25 -2.80 0.72 -5.46
N HIS A 26 -3.73 1.47 -6.08
CA HIS A 26 -5.02 0.92 -6.52
C HIS A 26 -4.83 -0.26 -7.47
N LYS A 27 -3.96 -0.12 -8.47
CA LYS A 27 -3.62 -1.19 -9.41
C LYS A 27 -3.01 -2.41 -8.69
N SER A 28 -2.10 -2.18 -7.75
CA SER A 28 -1.41 -3.25 -7.01
C SER A 28 -2.38 -4.04 -6.12
N ILE A 29 -3.30 -3.35 -5.43
CA ILE A 29 -4.34 -3.97 -4.60
C ILE A 29 -5.29 -4.82 -5.47
N GLN A 30 -5.71 -4.31 -6.63
CA GLN A 30 -6.54 -5.07 -7.56
C GLN A 30 -5.82 -6.34 -8.04
N GLN A 31 -4.55 -6.22 -8.46
CA GLN A 31 -3.75 -7.36 -8.91
C GLN A 31 -3.59 -8.41 -7.80
N ALA A 32 -3.36 -7.98 -6.56
CA ALA A 32 -3.27 -8.87 -5.41
C ALA A 32 -4.60 -9.61 -5.15
N GLY A 33 -5.75 -8.91 -5.22
CA GLY A 33 -7.07 -9.52 -5.09
C GLY A 33 -7.41 -10.52 -6.20
N GLU A 34 -6.81 -10.35 -7.39
CA GLU A 34 -6.93 -11.27 -8.53
C GLU A 34 -5.89 -12.42 -8.49
N GLY A 35 -5.03 -12.48 -7.46
CA GLY A 35 -3.97 -13.49 -7.34
C GLY A 35 -2.80 -13.28 -8.31
N LYS A 36 -2.66 -12.10 -8.93
CA LYS A 36 -1.55 -11.73 -9.82
C LYS A 36 -0.30 -11.33 -9.02
N THR A 37 0.09 -12.19 -8.09
CA THR A 37 1.26 -12.02 -7.22
C THR A 37 2.32 -13.06 -7.57
N PHE A 38 3.57 -12.77 -7.22
CA PHE A 38 4.64 -13.75 -7.30
C PHE A 38 5.43 -13.71 -6.00
N GLU A 39 5.90 -14.87 -5.56
CA GLU A 39 6.77 -14.98 -4.41
C GLU A 39 8.20 -14.61 -4.82
N LYS A 40 8.88 -13.85 -3.98
CA LYS A 40 10.26 -13.44 -4.19
C LYS A 40 10.98 -13.48 -2.86
N GLU A 41 12.16 -14.09 -2.85
CA GLU A 41 13.05 -14.04 -1.68
C GLU A 41 13.47 -12.59 -1.39
N LEU A 42 13.61 -12.28 -0.10
CA LEU A 42 14.10 -10.98 0.34
C LEU A 42 15.55 -10.82 -0.11
N ILE A 43 15.85 -9.71 -0.78
CA ILE A 43 17.23 -9.34 -1.11
C ILE A 43 17.78 -8.57 0.09
N GLU A 44 18.75 -9.14 0.78
CA GLU A 44 19.52 -8.44 1.82
C GLU A 44 20.68 -7.67 1.18
N LEU A 45 20.96 -6.46 1.69
CA LEU A 45 22.03 -5.57 1.24
C LEU A 45 23.32 -5.79 2.04
#